data_AF-A0A9D1MTL1-F1
#
_entry.id   AF-A0A9D1MTL1-F1
#
_cell.length_a   1.000
_cell.length_b   1.000
_cell.length_c   1.000
_cell.angle_alpha   90.00
_cell.angle_beta   90.00
_cell.angle_gamma   90.00
#
_symmetry.space_group_name_H-M   'P 1'
#
loop_
_entity.id
_entity.type
_entity.pdbx_description
1 polymer ?
#
loop_
_entity_poly.entity_id
_entity_poly.type
_entity_poly.pdbx_seq_one_letter_code
_entity_poly.pdbx_strand_id
1 'polypeptide(L)'
;MAMLTGGWADYNGIDDNGQTKDPDVKTFLTKIAETGRAVSFTTSWREHTATSYQPDIVSAIETGLPAEYTHQIDDAATYYQVLSYVAKPQGAEKTAQEDPDAIFFTFEHTDHAGHDTGFGNQNEAYVEACQTADSWGYEIIKTIEARSTYAQEDWLIIISTDHGGTGTSHGGQTPFERMTWLACNKTVELSEENKTFALTK
;
A
#
# COMPACT_ATOMS: atom_id res chain seq x y z
N MET A 1 6.14 -3.81 -6.00
CA MET A 1 7.49 -3.49 -5.46
C MET A 1 7.95 -2.06 -5.76
N ALA A 2 7.86 -1.59 -7.02
CA ALA A 2 8.34 -0.26 -7.41
C ALA A 2 7.76 0.89 -6.58
N MET A 3 6.47 0.82 -6.23
CA MET A 3 5.81 1.80 -5.37
C MET A 3 6.50 1.96 -3.99
N LEU A 4 6.99 0.88 -3.39
CA LEU A 4 7.59 0.95 -2.06
C LEU A 4 9.07 1.30 -2.09
N THR A 5 9.76 1.03 -3.20
CA THR A 5 11.22 1.21 -3.33
C THR A 5 11.61 2.46 -4.10
N GLY A 6 10.72 2.98 -4.95
CA GLY A 6 10.95 4.15 -5.79
C GLY A 6 11.80 3.90 -7.03
N GLY A 7 11.93 2.65 -7.48
CA GLY A 7 12.66 2.27 -8.70
C GLY A 7 12.14 0.98 -9.32
N TRP A 8 12.54 0.72 -10.57
CA TRP A 8 12.09 -0.43 -11.37
C TRP A 8 12.80 -1.74 -10.99
N ALA A 9 12.50 -2.82 -11.71
CA ALA A 9 13.01 -4.16 -11.43
C ALA A 9 14.54 -4.28 -11.48
N ASP A 10 15.21 -3.51 -12.35
CA ASP A 10 16.67 -3.42 -12.41
C ASP A 10 17.29 -2.81 -11.14
N TYR A 11 16.53 -1.96 -10.44
CA TYR A 11 16.90 -1.41 -9.15
C TYR A 11 16.53 -2.35 -8.01
N ASN A 12 15.29 -2.85 -7.95
CA ASN A 12 14.74 -3.54 -6.78
C ASN A 12 14.77 -5.08 -6.84
N GLY A 13 15.10 -5.66 -7.99
CA GLY A 13 15.21 -7.11 -8.21
C GLY A 13 13.89 -7.86 -8.46
N ILE A 14 12.75 -7.17 -8.62
CA ILE A 14 11.43 -7.77 -8.84
C ILE A 14 10.86 -7.37 -10.21
N ASP A 15 10.82 -8.31 -11.15
CA ASP A 15 10.09 -8.18 -12.43
C ASP A 15 8.88 -9.11 -12.56
N ASP A 16 8.70 -10.08 -11.64
CA ASP A 16 7.56 -10.99 -11.63
C ASP A 16 7.18 -11.44 -10.20
N ASN A 17 6.05 -12.13 -10.09
CA ASN A 17 5.54 -12.69 -8.85
C ASN A 17 6.46 -13.79 -8.29
N GLY A 18 6.43 -13.98 -6.97
CA GLY A 18 7.20 -15.04 -6.30
C GLY A 18 8.71 -14.78 -6.22
N GLN A 19 9.15 -13.58 -6.56
CA GLN A 19 10.53 -13.15 -6.41
C GLN A 19 10.73 -12.41 -5.07
N THR A 20 11.95 -12.51 -4.55
CA THR A 20 12.41 -11.79 -3.37
C THR A 20 13.20 -10.57 -3.82
N LYS A 21 12.92 -9.40 -3.21
CA LYS A 21 13.60 -8.16 -3.61
C LYS A 21 15.07 -8.20 -3.25
N ASP A 22 15.86 -7.33 -3.87
CA ASP A 22 17.23 -7.04 -3.43
C ASP A 22 17.21 -6.62 -1.94
N PRO A 23 17.93 -7.33 -1.05
CA PRO A 23 17.97 -7.01 0.37
C PRO A 23 18.58 -5.63 0.67
N ASP A 24 19.46 -5.11 -0.19
CA ASP A 24 20.11 -3.81 0.00
C ASP A 24 19.17 -2.64 -0.38
N VAL A 25 18.07 -2.92 -1.08
CA VAL A 25 17.08 -1.92 -1.50
C VAL A 25 16.01 -1.75 -0.45
N LYS A 26 16.08 -0.62 0.27
CA LYS A 26 15.13 -0.28 1.33
C LYS A 26 13.83 0.28 0.78
N THR A 27 12.71 -0.25 1.25
CA THR A 27 11.39 0.36 1.07
C THR A 27 11.29 1.68 1.84
N PHE A 28 10.32 2.54 1.49
CA PHE A 28 10.05 3.76 2.26
C PHE A 28 9.63 3.43 3.70
N LEU A 29 8.94 2.31 3.92
CA LEU A 29 8.57 1.82 5.26
C LEU A 29 9.81 1.50 6.09
N THR A 30 10.77 0.74 5.53
CA THR A 30 12.04 0.46 6.20
C THR A 30 12.79 1.75 6.52
N LYS A 31 12.84 2.71 5.58
CA LYS A 31 13.49 4.01 5.81
C LYS A 31 12.82 4.81 6.94
N ILE A 32 11.48 4.77 7.06
CA ILE A 32 10.75 5.42 8.15
C ILE A 32 11.03 4.71 9.48
N ALA A 33 11.00 3.37 9.51
CA ALA A 33 11.25 2.56 10.69
C ALA A 33 12.64 2.80 11.28
N GLU A 34 13.66 3.00 10.44
CA GLU A 34 15.02 3.35 10.85
C GLU A 34 15.11 4.70 11.58
N THR A 35 14.10 5.56 11.47
CA THR A 35 14.00 6.81 12.26
C THR A 35 13.37 6.60 13.64
N GLY A 36 13.02 5.35 14.00
CA GLY A 36 12.33 4.98 15.23
C GLY A 36 10.80 5.16 15.18
N ARG A 37 10.23 5.41 14.01
CA ARG A 37 8.78 5.56 13.79
C ARG A 37 8.13 4.24 13.47
N ALA A 38 6.97 3.97 14.06
CA ALA A 38 6.27 2.72 13.84
C ALA A 38 5.63 2.68 12.45
N VAL A 39 5.76 1.57 11.73
CA VAL A 39 5.17 1.38 10.40
C VAL A 39 4.44 0.06 10.30
N SER A 40 3.40 0.01 9.46
CA SER A 40 2.69 -1.23 9.13
C SER A 40 2.52 -1.42 7.63
N PHE A 41 2.61 -2.68 7.19
CA PHE A 41 2.14 -3.14 5.90
C PHE A 41 1.14 -4.28 6.08
N THR A 42 -0.12 -4.09 5.69
CA THR A 42 -1.16 -5.12 5.69
C THR A 42 -1.62 -5.49 4.28
N THR A 43 -1.75 -6.79 4.00
CA THR A 43 -2.16 -7.29 2.67
C THR A 43 -2.84 -8.64 2.80
N SER A 44 -3.73 -8.96 1.87
CA SER A 44 -4.30 -10.31 1.72
C SER A 44 -3.50 -11.18 0.75
N TRP A 45 -2.58 -10.60 -0.02
CA TRP A 45 -1.72 -11.36 -0.94
C TRP A 45 -0.49 -11.93 -0.21
N ARG A 46 -0.47 -13.25 -0.04
CA ARG A 46 0.50 -13.95 0.81
C ARG A 46 1.95 -13.77 0.37
N GLU A 47 2.19 -13.66 -0.93
CA GLU A 47 3.50 -13.57 -1.56
C GLU A 47 4.25 -12.32 -1.09
N HIS A 48 3.55 -11.23 -0.80
CA HIS A 48 4.15 -10.03 -0.22
C HIS A 48 4.88 -10.35 1.10
N THR A 49 4.21 -10.99 2.06
CA THR A 49 4.83 -11.28 3.36
C THR A 49 5.69 -12.55 3.36
N ALA A 50 5.36 -13.52 2.51
CA ALA A 50 6.05 -14.81 2.49
C ALA A 50 7.32 -14.80 1.62
N THR A 51 7.42 -13.85 0.67
CA THR A 51 8.47 -13.88 -0.35
C THR A 51 9.01 -12.48 -0.64
N SER A 52 8.22 -11.57 -1.20
CA SER A 52 8.73 -10.33 -1.79
C SER A 52 9.38 -9.39 -0.77
N TYR A 53 8.78 -9.25 0.42
CA TYR A 53 9.29 -8.39 1.50
C TYR A 53 9.97 -9.20 2.62
N GLN A 54 10.22 -10.50 2.42
CA GLN A 54 10.88 -11.36 3.41
C GLN A 54 12.21 -10.78 3.93
N PRO A 55 13.08 -10.15 3.11
CA PRO A 55 14.31 -9.54 3.61
C PRO A 55 14.05 -8.38 4.59
N ASP A 56 13.04 -7.55 4.32
CA ASP A 56 12.68 -6.43 5.20
C ASP A 56 12.08 -6.94 6.52
N ILE A 57 11.27 -8.00 6.46
CA ILE A 57 10.67 -8.65 7.63
C ILE A 57 11.76 -9.25 8.53
N VAL A 58 12.68 -10.01 7.94
CA VAL A 58 13.81 -10.59 8.69
C VAL A 58 14.67 -9.49 9.30
N SER A 59 15.03 -8.48 8.51
CA SER A 59 15.81 -7.34 9.01
C SER A 59 15.11 -6.64 10.18
N ALA A 60 13.80 -6.40 10.09
CA ALA A 60 13.05 -5.75 11.15
C ALA A 60 13.06 -6.56 12.45
N ILE A 61 12.91 -7.89 12.37
CA ILE A 61 12.97 -8.78 13.54
C ILE A 61 14.38 -8.81 14.14
N GLU A 62 15.42 -8.97 13.32
CA GLU A 62 16.80 -9.10 13.79
C GLU A 62 17.33 -7.81 14.44
N THR A 63 16.90 -6.66 13.93
CA THR A 63 17.36 -5.34 14.39
C THR A 63 16.39 -4.65 15.34
N GLY A 64 15.20 -5.21 15.55
CA GLY A 64 14.15 -4.63 16.38
C GLY A 64 13.56 -3.34 15.80
N LEU A 65 13.54 -3.19 14.47
CA LEU A 65 12.87 -2.05 13.84
C LEU A 65 11.36 -2.12 14.12
N PRO A 66 10.70 -0.99 14.38
CA PRO A 66 9.27 -0.93 14.62
C PRO A 66 8.48 -1.03 13.30
N ALA A 67 8.63 -2.14 12.57
CA ALA A 67 7.98 -2.40 11.30
C ALA A 67 7.21 -3.71 11.35
N GLU A 68 5.89 -3.62 11.17
CA GLU A 68 4.99 -4.77 11.16
C GLU A 68 4.55 -5.10 9.73
N TYR A 69 4.62 -6.37 9.35
CA TYR A 69 4.14 -6.88 8.08
C TYR A 69 3.13 -7.98 8.35
N THR A 70 1.89 -7.76 7.94
CA THR A 70 0.74 -8.59 8.33
C THR A 70 0.03 -9.11 7.10
N HIS A 71 -0.04 -10.43 7.00
CA HIS A 71 -0.90 -11.11 6.02
C HIS A 71 -2.27 -11.39 6.63
N GLN A 72 -3.31 -11.03 5.89
CA GLN A 72 -4.70 -11.30 6.22
C GLN A 72 -5.29 -12.35 5.28
N ILE A 73 -6.37 -13.00 5.72
CA ILE A 73 -7.02 -14.05 4.94
C ILE A 73 -7.76 -13.54 3.70
N ASP A 74 -8.20 -12.28 3.74
CA ASP A 74 -8.93 -11.58 2.69
C ASP A 74 -8.87 -10.06 2.92
N ASP A 75 -9.42 -9.29 1.97
CA ASP A 75 -9.43 -7.83 2.06
C ASP A 75 -10.36 -7.29 3.15
N ALA A 76 -11.41 -8.02 3.55
CA ALA A 76 -12.26 -7.58 4.64
C ALA A 76 -11.48 -7.59 5.96
N ALA A 77 -10.66 -8.62 6.20
CA ALA A 77 -9.74 -8.67 7.31
C ALA A 77 -8.64 -7.59 7.22
N THR A 78 -8.10 -7.31 6.03
CA THR A 78 -7.22 -6.15 5.81
C THR A 78 -7.90 -4.83 6.18
N TYR A 79 -9.13 -4.61 5.72
CA TYR A 79 -9.93 -3.43 6.01
C TYR A 79 -10.13 -3.24 7.53
N TYR A 80 -10.56 -4.27 8.26
CA TYR A 80 -10.76 -4.17 9.71
C TYR A 80 -9.45 -3.97 10.49
N GLN A 81 -8.34 -4.54 10.03
CA GLN A 81 -7.03 -4.29 10.61
C GLN A 81 -6.58 -2.83 10.39
N VAL A 82 -6.83 -2.27 9.21
CA VAL A 82 -6.50 -0.86 8.95
C VAL A 82 -7.38 0.06 9.79
N LEU A 83 -8.68 -0.24 9.92
CA LEU A 83 -9.58 0.51 10.81
C LEU A 83 -9.08 0.52 12.26
N SER A 84 -8.54 -0.59 12.77
CA SER A 84 -8.00 -0.63 14.12
C SER A 84 -6.75 0.25 14.28
N TYR A 85 -5.87 0.30 13.27
CA TYR A 85 -4.70 1.17 13.27
C TYR A 85 -5.05 2.67 13.21
N VAL A 86 -6.09 3.03 12.45
CA VAL A 86 -6.47 4.44 12.30
C VAL A 86 -7.42 4.94 13.38
N ALA A 87 -8.11 4.05 14.09
CA ALA A 87 -9.01 4.44 15.18
C ALA A 87 -8.23 4.93 16.42
N LYS A 88 -8.58 6.11 16.93
CA LYS A 88 -7.99 6.64 18.17
C LYS A 88 -9.02 7.34 19.07
N PRO A 89 -9.76 6.58 19.87
CA PRO A 89 -10.70 7.14 20.83
C PRO A 89 -9.96 7.91 21.93
N GLN A 90 -10.70 8.76 22.64
CA GLN A 90 -10.13 9.56 23.72
C GLN A 90 -9.52 8.66 24.81
N GLY A 91 -8.26 8.94 25.17
CA GLY A 91 -7.54 8.20 26.20
C GLY A 91 -6.84 6.92 25.72
N ALA A 92 -6.94 6.57 24.44
CA ALA A 92 -6.12 5.50 23.87
C ALA A 92 -4.64 5.89 23.86
N GLU A 93 -3.79 4.97 24.31
CA GLU A 93 -2.33 5.13 24.24
C GLU A 93 -1.84 4.82 22.81
N LYS A 94 -0.78 5.52 22.38
CA LYS A 94 -0.12 5.21 21.11
C LYS A 94 0.81 4.03 21.32
N THR A 95 0.59 2.94 20.59
CA THR A 95 1.50 1.80 20.51
C THR A 95 1.87 1.57 19.04
N ALA A 96 2.98 0.86 18.79
CA ALA A 96 3.38 0.54 17.42
C ALA A 96 2.35 -0.36 16.71
N GLN A 97 1.63 -1.18 17.48
CA GLN A 97 0.65 -2.16 17.01
C GLN A 97 -0.76 -1.58 16.83
N GLU A 98 -1.07 -0.43 17.43
CA GLU A 98 -2.43 0.13 17.40
C GLU A 98 -2.50 1.54 16.79
N ASP A 99 -1.41 2.29 16.73
CA ASP A 99 -1.36 3.65 16.17
C ASP A 99 0.00 3.91 15.47
N PRO A 100 0.34 3.14 14.42
CA PRO A 100 1.57 3.33 13.63
C PRO A 100 1.63 4.73 12.98
N ASP A 101 2.86 5.22 12.75
CA ASP A 101 3.12 6.52 12.13
C ASP A 101 2.98 6.50 10.60
N ALA A 102 3.20 5.34 9.96
CA ALA A 102 2.95 5.13 8.54
C ALA A 102 2.24 3.79 8.32
N ILE A 103 1.13 3.83 7.59
CA ILE A 103 0.31 2.67 7.28
C ILE A 103 0.31 2.50 5.76
N PHE A 104 0.71 1.32 5.29
CA PHE A 104 0.56 0.91 3.91
C PHE A 104 -0.30 -0.34 3.85
N PHE A 105 -1.23 -0.41 2.90
CA PHE A 105 -2.03 -1.61 2.71
C PHE A 105 -2.49 -1.74 1.27
N THR A 106 -3.00 -2.92 0.93
CA THR A 106 -3.45 -3.28 -0.43
C THR A 106 -4.82 -3.96 -0.33
N PHE A 107 -5.64 -3.76 -1.35
CA PHE A 107 -6.89 -4.50 -1.57
C PHE A 107 -6.77 -5.23 -2.91
N GLU A 108 -6.77 -6.57 -2.85
CA GLU A 108 -6.55 -7.48 -3.98
C GLU A 108 -7.84 -7.85 -4.71
N HIS A 109 -9.00 -7.64 -4.08
CA HIS A 109 -10.29 -8.11 -4.60
C HIS A 109 -10.64 -7.53 -5.98
N THR A 110 -10.18 -6.31 -6.29
CA THR A 110 -10.36 -5.72 -7.62
C THR A 110 -9.60 -6.46 -8.72
N ASP A 111 -8.38 -6.90 -8.41
CA ASP A 111 -7.56 -7.70 -9.32
C ASP A 111 -8.15 -9.11 -9.51
N HIS A 112 -8.55 -9.76 -8.40
CA HIS A 112 -9.25 -11.05 -8.44
C HIS A 112 -10.51 -11.00 -9.31
N ALA A 113 -11.36 -9.96 -9.14
CA ALA A 113 -12.55 -9.80 -9.98
C ALA A 113 -12.20 -9.63 -11.47
N GLY A 114 -11.12 -8.89 -11.76
CA GLY A 114 -10.57 -8.70 -13.10
C GLY A 114 -10.09 -10.01 -13.72
N HIS A 115 -9.40 -10.86 -12.96
CA HIS A 115 -9.00 -12.20 -13.39
C HIS A 115 -10.19 -13.14 -13.59
N ASP A 116 -11.18 -13.12 -12.71
CA ASP A 116 -12.30 -14.06 -12.75
C ASP A 116 -13.28 -13.76 -13.89
N THR A 117 -13.54 -12.48 -14.13
CA THR A 117 -14.66 -12.06 -15.00
C THR A 117 -14.30 -10.99 -16.03
N GLY A 118 -13.14 -10.36 -15.88
CA GLY A 118 -12.55 -9.46 -16.85
C GLY A 118 -12.38 -8.02 -16.36
N PHE A 119 -11.28 -7.37 -16.72
CA PHE A 119 -11.03 -5.97 -16.41
C PHE A 119 -11.89 -5.03 -17.26
N GLY A 120 -12.45 -4.00 -16.62
CA GLY A 120 -13.06 -2.84 -17.29
C GLY A 120 -14.51 -2.55 -16.92
N ASN A 121 -14.96 -1.34 -17.25
CA ASN A 121 -16.24 -0.77 -16.82
C ASN A 121 -17.48 -1.48 -17.38
N GLN A 122 -17.30 -2.29 -18.42
CA GLN A 122 -18.35 -3.13 -19.01
C GLN A 122 -18.64 -4.39 -18.18
N ASN A 123 -17.78 -4.72 -17.21
CA ASN A 123 -17.97 -5.86 -16.32
C ASN A 123 -18.52 -5.41 -14.96
N GLU A 124 -19.76 -5.80 -14.67
CA GLU A 124 -20.44 -5.44 -13.42
C GLU A 124 -19.72 -5.96 -12.17
N ALA A 125 -19.16 -7.17 -12.20
CA ALA A 125 -18.45 -7.73 -11.05
C ALA A 125 -17.15 -6.98 -10.75
N TYR A 126 -16.41 -6.57 -11.78
CA TYR A 126 -15.21 -5.74 -11.61
C TYR A 126 -15.56 -4.35 -11.08
N VAL A 127 -16.64 -3.74 -11.59
CA VAL A 127 -17.12 -2.44 -11.11
C VAL A 127 -17.57 -2.52 -9.65
N GLU A 128 -18.28 -3.56 -9.25
CA GLU A 128 -18.71 -3.79 -7.86
C GLU A 128 -17.52 -3.96 -6.91
N ALA A 129 -16.48 -4.69 -7.33
CA ALA A 129 -15.25 -4.81 -6.57
C ALA A 129 -14.56 -3.45 -6.36
N CYS A 130 -14.49 -2.62 -7.41
CA CYS A 130 -13.96 -1.25 -7.31
C CYS A 130 -14.81 -0.37 -6.36
N GLN A 131 -16.14 -0.46 -6.42
CA GLN A 131 -17.04 0.28 -5.53
C GLN A 131 -16.90 -0.15 -4.07
N THR A 132 -16.62 -1.43 -3.83
CA THR A 132 -16.35 -1.95 -2.48
C THR A 132 -15.05 -1.39 -1.93
N ALA A 133 -13.96 -1.41 -2.72
CA ALA A 133 -12.69 -0.81 -2.34
C ALA A 133 -12.80 0.70 -2.08
N ASP A 134 -13.56 1.43 -2.92
CA ASP A 134 -13.86 2.85 -2.73
C ASP A 134 -14.62 3.10 -1.41
N SER A 135 -15.64 2.29 -1.11
CA SER A 135 -16.42 2.40 0.12
C SER A 135 -15.57 2.14 1.37
N TRP A 136 -14.69 1.13 1.34
CA TRP A 136 -13.74 0.88 2.43
C TRP A 136 -12.72 2.00 2.60
N GLY A 137 -12.18 2.53 1.49
CA GLY A 137 -11.29 3.69 1.53
C GLY A 137 -11.95 4.90 2.16
N TYR A 138 -13.21 5.18 1.81
CA TYR A 138 -14.00 6.24 2.42
C TYR A 138 -14.14 6.04 3.95
N GLU A 139 -14.56 4.86 4.41
CA GLU A 139 -14.73 4.59 5.85
C GLU A 139 -13.40 4.70 6.63
N ILE A 140 -12.28 4.28 6.04
CA ILE A 140 -10.95 4.48 6.64
C ILE A 140 -10.66 5.97 6.83
N ILE A 141 -10.91 6.80 5.81
CA ILE A 141 -10.73 8.26 5.89
C ILE A 141 -11.65 8.86 6.96
N LYS A 142 -12.94 8.46 7.00
CA LYS A 142 -13.86 8.93 8.04
C LYS A 142 -13.40 8.54 9.44
N THR A 143 -12.79 7.36 9.59
CA THR A 143 -12.25 6.90 10.87
C THR A 143 -11.03 7.74 11.29
N ILE A 144 -10.15 8.10 10.36
CA ILE A 144 -9.06 9.05 10.59
C ILE A 144 -9.60 10.40 11.07
N GLU A 145 -10.58 10.96 10.36
CA GLU A 145 -11.21 12.25 10.71
C GLU A 145 -11.93 12.24 12.07
N ALA A 146 -12.36 11.05 12.52
CA ALA A 146 -13.05 10.87 13.81
C ALA A 146 -12.11 10.68 15.00
N ARG A 147 -10.79 10.61 14.78
CA ARG A 147 -9.80 10.48 15.87
C ARG A 147 -9.92 11.66 16.84
N SER A 148 -9.85 11.37 18.13
CA SER A 148 -9.92 12.40 19.18
C SER A 148 -8.78 13.44 19.09
N THR A 149 -7.67 13.06 18.46
CA THR A 149 -6.47 13.87 18.23
C THR A 149 -6.34 14.44 16.82
N TYR A 150 -7.33 14.21 15.92
CA TYR A 150 -7.23 14.56 14.50
C TYR A 150 -6.79 16.01 14.25
N ALA A 151 -7.33 16.97 15.02
CA ALA A 151 -7.01 18.39 14.88
C ALA A 151 -5.55 18.77 15.25
N GLN A 152 -4.78 17.86 15.85
CA GLN A 152 -3.36 18.05 16.16
C GLN A 152 -2.44 17.19 15.27
N GLU A 153 -3.00 16.44 14.32
CA GLU A 153 -2.29 15.51 13.45
C GLU A 153 -2.18 16.07 12.03
N ASP A 154 -1.16 15.63 11.27
CA ASP A 154 -0.89 16.09 9.91
C ASP A 154 -0.88 14.92 8.90
N TRP A 155 -2.06 14.32 8.70
CA TRP A 155 -2.23 13.15 7.85
C TRP A 155 -1.90 13.43 6.38
N LEU A 156 -0.98 12.64 5.83
CA LEU A 156 -0.82 12.46 4.39
C LEU A 156 -1.57 11.18 4.00
N ILE A 157 -2.54 11.33 3.11
CA ILE A 157 -3.35 10.22 2.58
C ILE A 157 -3.08 10.14 1.09
N ILE A 158 -2.61 8.98 0.65
CA ILE A 158 -2.35 8.65 -0.75
C ILE A 158 -3.18 7.42 -1.10
N ILE A 159 -3.91 7.49 -2.20
CA ILE A 159 -4.62 6.35 -2.80
C ILE A 159 -4.09 6.19 -4.22
N SER A 160 -3.77 4.97 -4.61
CA SER A 160 -3.20 4.70 -5.93
C SER A 160 -3.61 3.31 -6.40
N THR A 161 -3.51 3.08 -7.71
CA THR A 161 -3.44 1.73 -8.28
C THR A 161 -2.00 1.44 -8.71
N ASP A 162 -1.64 0.17 -8.78
CA ASP A 162 -0.32 -0.30 -9.17
C ASP A 162 -0.27 -0.82 -10.61
N HIS A 163 -1.39 -1.33 -11.14
CA HIS A 163 -1.60 -1.60 -12.56
C HIS A 163 -3.09 -1.53 -12.97
N GLY A 164 -3.34 -1.74 -14.25
CA GLY A 164 -4.66 -2.12 -14.78
C GLY A 164 -4.60 -3.49 -15.45
N GLY A 165 -5.60 -3.81 -16.28
CA GLY A 165 -5.67 -5.11 -16.96
C GLY A 165 -6.47 -5.06 -18.27
N THR A 166 -6.45 -6.18 -19.00
CA THR A 166 -7.18 -6.35 -20.27
C THR A 166 -7.69 -7.78 -20.41
N GLY A 167 -8.95 -7.95 -20.83
CA GLY A 167 -9.58 -9.27 -20.78
C GLY A 167 -9.55 -9.77 -19.33
N THR A 168 -9.03 -10.96 -19.08
CA THR A 168 -8.89 -11.56 -17.74
C THR A 168 -7.43 -11.63 -17.26
N SER A 169 -6.55 -10.78 -17.79
CA SER A 169 -5.11 -10.83 -17.51
C SER A 169 -4.49 -9.43 -17.51
N HIS A 170 -3.24 -9.36 -17.05
CA HIS A 170 -2.39 -8.18 -17.03
C HIS A 170 -0.90 -8.60 -17.16
N GLY A 171 0.02 -7.62 -17.13
CA GLY A 171 1.48 -7.84 -17.23
C GLY A 171 2.08 -7.47 -18.59
N GLY A 172 1.23 -7.13 -19.56
CA GLY A 172 1.63 -6.53 -20.83
C GLY A 172 1.92 -5.03 -20.73
N GLN A 173 1.97 -4.38 -21.90
CA GLN A 173 2.31 -2.95 -22.03
C GLN A 173 1.19 -2.15 -22.72
N THR A 174 -0.03 -2.70 -22.76
CA THR A 174 -1.16 -1.96 -23.33
C THR A 174 -1.46 -0.71 -22.50
N PRO A 175 -2.09 0.32 -23.08
CA PRO A 175 -2.51 1.49 -22.31
C PRO A 175 -3.40 1.13 -21.11
N PHE A 176 -4.25 0.11 -21.22
CA PHE A 176 -5.14 -0.32 -20.14
C PHE A 176 -4.39 -0.97 -18.97
N GLU A 177 -3.35 -1.75 -19.26
CA GLU A 177 -2.52 -2.38 -18.23
C GLU A 177 -1.61 -1.38 -17.50
N ARG A 178 -1.15 -0.35 -18.19
CA ARG A 178 -0.25 0.68 -17.62
C ARG A 178 -0.97 1.87 -17.00
N MET A 179 -2.29 1.93 -17.12
CA MET A 179 -3.05 3.06 -16.62
C MET A 179 -3.20 2.95 -15.11
N THR A 180 -2.38 3.71 -14.39
CA THR A 180 -2.51 3.92 -12.96
C THR A 180 -2.91 5.35 -12.68
N TRP A 181 -3.45 5.58 -11.48
CA TRP A 181 -3.74 6.91 -10.99
C TRP A 181 -3.30 7.03 -9.54
N LEU A 182 -3.10 8.27 -9.11
CA LEU A 182 -2.78 8.61 -7.73
C LEU A 182 -3.64 9.81 -7.30
N ALA A 183 -4.20 9.73 -6.09
CA ALA A 183 -4.86 10.81 -5.39
C ALA A 183 -4.14 11.11 -4.08
N CYS A 184 -4.09 12.39 -3.70
CA CYS A 184 -3.43 12.86 -2.49
C CYS A 184 -4.26 13.96 -1.83
N ASN A 185 -4.39 13.94 -0.50
CA ASN A 185 -5.09 15.00 0.24
C ASN A 185 -4.26 16.28 0.43
N LYS A 186 -2.95 16.25 0.12
CA LYS A 186 -2.05 17.40 0.19
C LYS A 186 -1.69 17.89 -1.21
N THR A 187 -1.39 19.18 -1.31
CA THR A 187 -0.86 19.74 -2.56
C THR A 187 0.52 19.14 -2.83
N VAL A 188 0.70 18.60 -4.03
CA VAL A 188 1.99 18.08 -4.49
C VAL A 188 2.68 19.17 -5.30
N GLU A 189 3.80 19.68 -4.79
CA GLU A 189 4.61 20.65 -5.53
C GLU A 189 5.45 19.94 -6.59
N LEU A 190 5.16 20.23 -7.86
CA LEU A 190 5.96 19.80 -9.00
C LEU A 190 7.14 20.75 -9.23
N SER A 191 8.05 20.82 -8.25
CA SER A 191 9.30 21.57 -8.39
C SER A 191 10.19 20.95 -9.48
N GLU A 192 11.07 21.75 -10.08
CA GLU A 192 12.04 21.24 -11.06
C GLU A 192 13.01 20.20 -10.46
N GLU A 193 13.30 20.32 -9.16
CA GLU A 193 14.05 19.33 -8.40
C GLU A 193 13.32 17.99 -8.37
N ASN A 194 12.03 17.98 -7.99
CA ASN A 194 11.22 16.75 -7.93
C ASN A 194 11.05 16.12 -9.31
N LYS A 195 10.86 16.93 -10.36
CA LYS A 195 10.82 16.43 -11.75
C LYS A 195 12.14 15.81 -12.19
N THR A 196 13.25 16.48 -11.87
CA THR A 196 14.59 15.97 -12.21
C THR A 196 14.87 14.66 -11.49
N PHE A 197 14.53 14.57 -10.20
CA PHE A 197 14.64 13.33 -9.43
C PHE A 197 13.84 12.19 -10.07
N ALA A 198 12.58 12.43 -10.47
CA ALA A 198 11.72 11.42 -11.08
C ALA A 198 12.20 10.94 -12.47
N LEU A 199 12.97 11.75 -13.20
CA LEU A 199 13.48 11.42 -14.53
C LEU A 199 14.88 10.81 -14.55
N THR A 200 15.59 10.83 -13.41
CA THR A 200 17.02 10.41 -13.33
C THR A 200 17.26 9.22 -12.41
N LYS A 201 16.21 8.67 -11.82
CA LYS A 201 16.18 7.46 -11.00
C LYS A 201 15.36 6.38 -11.70
#